data_AF-A0AAV7R8P5-F1
#
_entry.id   AF-A0AAV7R8P5-F1
#
_cell.length_a   1.000
_cell.length_b   1.000
_cell.length_c   1.000
_cell.angle_alpha   90.00
_cell.angle_beta   90.00
_cell.angle_gamma   90.00
#
_symmetry.space_group_name_H-M   'P 1'
#
loop_
_entity.id
_entity.type
_entity.pdbx_description
1 polymer ?
#
loop_
_entity_poly.entity_id
_entity_poly.type
_entity_poly.pdbx_seq_one_letter_code
_entity_poly.pdbx_strand_id
1 'polypeptide(L)'
;FSLGDCRRPLLESAILVEDIVHTQLINMLQQAAEVSQLRGSRVISAEDILFLMRKDKKKLRRLLKYMVFRDYKSKVVKSIDEEDLL
;
A
#
# COMPACT_ATOMS: atom_id res chain seq x y z
N PHE A 1 1.36 17.24 -3.92
CA PHE A 1 0.12 16.93 -3.19
C PHE A 1 -1.06 17.34 -4.05
N SER A 2 -1.78 16.39 -4.65
CA SER A 2 -2.77 16.64 -5.72
C SER A 2 -4.23 16.42 -5.31
N LEU A 3 -4.50 16.14 -4.02
CA LEU A 3 -5.84 15.83 -3.49
C LEU A 3 -6.31 16.84 -2.43
N GLY A 4 -5.69 18.02 -2.35
CA GLY A 4 -6.09 19.12 -1.46
C GLY A 4 -6.63 20.30 -2.26
N ASP A 5 -7.59 21.02 -1.68
CA ASP A 5 -8.16 22.28 -2.18
C ASP A 5 -7.19 23.46 -2.01
N CYS A 6 -6.30 23.40 -1.02
CA CYS A 6 -5.30 24.42 -0.78
C CYS A 6 -3.98 24.14 -1.53
N ARG A 7 -3.56 25.11 -2.38
CA ARG A 7 -2.30 25.03 -3.14
C ARG A 7 -1.06 25.08 -2.24
N ARG A 8 -1.14 25.74 -1.08
CA ARG A 8 -0.05 25.90 -0.10
C ARG A 8 -0.60 25.62 1.30
N PRO A 9 -0.69 24.34 1.72
CA PRO A 9 -1.17 23.99 3.04
C PRO A 9 -0.25 24.56 4.13
N LEU A 10 -0.82 24.83 5.29
CA LEU A 10 -0.08 25.26 6.48
C LEU A 10 0.88 24.16 6.94
N LEU A 11 2.04 24.55 7.48
CA LEU A 11 3.05 23.60 7.96
C LEU A 11 2.50 22.77 9.13
N GLU A 12 1.77 23.42 10.03
CA GLU A 12 1.15 22.80 11.20
C GLU A 12 0.16 21.70 10.78
N SER A 13 -0.58 21.93 9.69
CA SER A 13 -1.48 20.91 9.13
C SER A 13 -0.72 19.73 8.53
N ALA A 14 0.41 19.99 7.85
CA ALA A 14 1.24 18.93 7.29
C ALA A 14 1.83 18.04 8.39
N ILE A 15 2.35 18.65 9.47
CA ILE A 15 2.87 17.96 10.65
C ILE A 15 1.78 17.09 11.29
N LEU A 16 0.58 17.65 11.49
CA LEU A 16 -0.53 16.89 12.05
C LEU A 16 -0.93 15.69 11.18
N VAL A 17 -0.99 15.88 9.86
CA VAL A 17 -1.30 14.78 8.92
C VAL A 17 -0.21 13.71 8.98
N GLU A 18 1.05 14.10 9.06
CA GLU A 18 2.18 13.17 9.22
C GLU A 18 2.03 12.32 10.49
N ASP A 19 1.78 12.95 11.64
CA ASP A 19 1.61 12.26 12.93
C ASP A 19 0.44 11.26 12.89
N ILE A 20 -0.69 11.67 12.30
CA ILE A 20 -1.88 10.83 12.15
C ILE A 20 -1.57 9.63 11.25
N VAL A 21 -0.97 9.86 10.08
CA VAL A 21 -0.67 8.79 9.12
C VAL A 21 0.38 7.85 9.68
N HIS A 22 1.39 8.36 10.37
CA HIS A 22 2.44 7.56 11.01
C HIS A 22 1.83 6.62 12.06
N THR A 23 0.97 7.14 12.94
CA THR A 23 0.26 6.33 13.95
C THR A 23 -0.64 5.28 13.30
N GLN A 24 -1.36 5.64 12.24
CA GLN A 24 -2.21 4.71 11.49
C GLN A 24 -1.41 3.59 10.83
N LEU A 25 -0.24 3.89 10.28
CA LEU A 25 0.65 2.91 9.67
C LEU A 25 1.20 1.91 10.69
N ILE A 26 1.62 2.38 11.86
CA ILE A 26 2.07 1.51 12.96
C ILE A 26 0.96 0.53 13.34
N ASN A 27 -0.24 1.04 13.59
CA ASN A 27 -1.40 0.21 13.96
C ASN A 27 -1.76 -0.79 12.86
N MET A 28 -1.66 -0.40 11.59
CA MET A 28 -1.90 -1.28 10.46
C MET A 28 -0.88 -2.43 10.39
N LEU A 29 0.41 -2.13 10.60
CA LEU A 29 1.48 -3.13 10.58
C LEU A 29 1.37 -4.10 11.75
N GLN A 30 1.03 -3.63 12.94
CA GLN A 30 0.78 -4.50 14.10
C GLN A 30 -0.35 -5.49 13.82
N GLN A 31 -1.50 -5.02 13.32
CA GLN A 31 -2.61 -5.90 12.95
C GLN A 31 -2.22 -6.88 11.82
N ALA A 32 -1.42 -6.44 10.85
CA ALA A 32 -0.97 -7.31 9.77
C ALA A 32 -0.01 -8.40 10.26
N ALA A 33 0.84 -8.08 11.24
CA ALA A 33 1.72 -9.04 11.90
C ALA A 33 0.92 -10.10 12.67
N GLU A 34 -0.12 -9.68 13.41
CA GLU A 34 -1.03 -10.61 14.10
C GLU A 34 -1.71 -11.57 13.11
N VAL A 35 -2.22 -11.05 11.98
CA VAL A 35 -2.85 -11.88 10.94
C VAL A 35 -1.85 -12.85 10.32
N SER A 36 -0.62 -12.40 10.05
CA SER A 36 0.45 -13.26 9.52
C SER A 36 0.82 -14.39 10.49
N GLN A 37 0.90 -14.06 11.79
CA GLN A 37 1.16 -15.04 12.84
C GLN A 37 0.02 -16.05 12.98
N LEU A 38 -1.24 -15.63 12.85
CA LEU A 38 -2.40 -16.53 12.83
C LEU A 38 -2.39 -17.48 11.62
N ARG A 39 -1.83 -17.06 10.48
CA ARG A 39 -1.57 -17.95 9.33
C ARG A 39 -0.39 -18.91 9.58
N GLY A 40 0.44 -18.65 10.59
CA GLY A 40 1.67 -19.40 10.86
C GLY A 40 2.87 -18.91 10.06
N SER A 41 2.79 -17.72 9.47
CA SER A 41 3.92 -17.08 8.78
C SER A 41 4.69 -16.16 9.73
N ARG A 42 6.00 -16.03 9.52
CA ARG A 42 6.85 -15.03 10.19
C ARG A 42 7.02 -13.75 9.37
N VAL A 43 6.50 -13.76 8.15
CA VAL A 43 6.64 -12.66 7.17
C VAL A 43 5.25 -12.14 6.84
N ILE A 44 5.08 -10.82 6.91
CA ILE A 44 3.87 -10.14 6.45
C ILE A 44 3.83 -10.20 4.93
N SER A 45 2.75 -10.77 4.40
CA SER A 45 2.48 -10.93 2.98
C SER A 45 1.38 -9.98 2.53
N ALA A 46 1.25 -9.77 1.22
CA ALA A 46 0.19 -8.91 0.67
C ALA A 46 -1.22 -9.36 1.08
N GLU A 47 -1.44 -10.66 1.26
CA GLU A 47 -2.70 -11.24 1.73
C GLU A 47 -3.12 -10.77 3.14
N ASP A 48 -2.17 -10.46 4.02
CA ASP A 48 -2.46 -9.92 5.36
C ASP A 48 -3.14 -8.55 5.25
N ILE A 49 -2.58 -7.70 4.39
CA ILE A 49 -3.13 -6.36 4.13
C ILE A 49 -4.49 -6.47 3.43
N LEU A 50 -4.63 -7.37 2.46
CA LEU A 50 -5.92 -7.62 1.79
C LEU A 50 -6.98 -8.09 2.79
N PHE A 51 -6.61 -8.93 3.77
CA PHE A 51 -7.50 -9.40 4.82
C PHE A 51 -7.94 -8.26 5.75
N LEU A 52 -7.05 -7.35 6.14
CA LEU A 52 -7.41 -6.16 6.92
C LEU A 52 -8.41 -5.27 6.17
N MET A 53 -8.24 -5.13 4.86
CA MET A 53 -9.11 -4.31 4.01
C MET A 53 -10.46 -4.95 3.64
N ARG A 54 -10.72 -6.21 4.05
CA ARG A 54 -11.89 -7.01 3.60
C ARG A 54 -13.26 -6.38 3.85
N LYS A 55 -13.37 -5.49 4.84
CA LYS A 55 -14.63 -4.82 5.20
C LYS A 55 -15.06 -3.81 4.13
N ASP A 56 -14.12 -3.16 3.44
CA ASP A 56 -14.41 -2.19 2.38
C ASP A 56 -14.18 -2.81 1.00
N LYS A 57 -15.25 -3.42 0.46
CA LYS A 57 -15.21 -4.10 -0.85
C LYS A 57 -14.81 -3.16 -2.01
N LYS A 58 -15.13 -1.86 -1.92
CA LYS A 58 -14.79 -0.89 -3.00
C LYS A 58 -13.30 -0.58 -2.97
N LYS A 59 -12.73 -0.30 -1.80
CA LYS A 59 -11.28 -0.07 -1.64
C LYS A 59 -10.48 -1.33 -1.97
N LEU A 60 -10.94 -2.50 -1.52
CA LEU A 60 -10.29 -3.77 -1.83
C LEU A 60 -10.23 -4.02 -3.34
N ARG A 61 -11.33 -3.81 -4.07
CA ARG A 61 -11.36 -3.94 -5.53
C ARG A 61 -10.39 -2.98 -6.21
N ARG A 62 -10.30 -1.74 -5.73
CA ARG A 62 -9.35 -0.74 -6.26
C ARG A 62 -7.90 -1.17 -6.02
N LEU A 63 -7.58 -1.71 -4.85
CA LEU A 63 -6.25 -2.22 -4.53
C LEU A 63 -5.87 -3.42 -5.41
N LEU A 64 -6.77 -4.39 -5.58
CA LEU A 64 -6.54 -5.53 -6.46
C LEU A 64 -6.28 -5.09 -7.91
N LYS A 65 -7.08 -4.16 -8.44
CA LYS A 65 -6.86 -3.60 -9.79
C LYS A 65 -5.50 -2.93 -9.91
N TYR A 66 -5.09 -2.16 -8.89
CA TYR A 66 -3.78 -1.52 -8.86
C TYR A 66 -2.64 -2.54 -8.86
N MET A 67 -2.71 -3.58 -8.03
CA MET A 67 -1.71 -4.65 -7.97
C MET A 67 -1.54 -5.35 -9.33
N VAL A 68 -2.64 -5.72 -9.98
CA VAL A 68 -2.61 -6.35 -11.31
C VAL A 68 -1.87 -5.48 -12.32
N PHE A 69 -2.18 -4.18 -12.34
CA PHE A 69 -1.53 -3.25 -13.27
C PHE A 69 -0.05 -3.03 -12.94
N ARG A 70 0.29 -2.90 -11.66
CA ARG A 70 1.68 -2.78 -11.19
C ARG A 70 2.50 -4.00 -11.59
N ASP A 71 1.97 -5.19 -11.40
CA ASP A 71 2.67 -6.45 -11.71
C ASP A 71 2.81 -6.63 -13.23
N TYR A 72 1.80 -6.24 -14.02
CA TYR A 72 1.90 -6.18 -15.47
C TYR A 72 3.03 -5.22 -15.93
N LYS A 73 3.04 -3.99 -15.39
CA LYS A 73 4.09 -3.01 -15.71
C LYS A 73 5.48 -3.52 -15.33
N SER A 74 5.62 -4.15 -14.17
CA SER A 74 6.89 -4.74 -13.72
C SER A 74 7.40 -5.81 -14.68
N LYS A 75 6.52 -6.67 -15.20
CA LYS A 75 6.87 -7.68 -16.20
C LYS A 75 7.35 -7.05 -17.51
N VAL A 76 6.65 -6.03 -18.00
CA VAL A 76 7.01 -5.34 -19.25
C VAL A 76 8.36 -4.64 -19.13
N VAL A 77 8.64 -3.97 -18.01
CA VAL A 77 9.95 -3.31 -17.80
C VAL A 77 11.07 -4.34 -17.78
N LYS A 78 10.89 -5.45 -17.06
CA LYS A 78 11.91 -6.52 -17.00
C LYS A 78 12.19 -7.13 -18.36
N SER A 79 11.17 -7.34 -19.19
CA SER A 79 11.38 -7.89 -20.54
C SER A 79 12.16 -6.94 -21.45
N ILE A 80 11.98 -5.62 -21.28
CA ILE A 80 12.75 -4.62 -22.04
C ILE A 80 14.21 -4.61 -21.56
N ASP A 81 14.45 -4.62 -20.25
CA ASP A 81 15.80 -4.67 -19.69
C ASP A 81 16.57 -5.94 -20.11
N GLU A 82 15.87 -7.06 -20.32
CA GLU A 82 16.44 -8.32 -20.83
C GLU A 82 16.73 -8.27 -22.35
N GLU A 83 15.90 -7.58 -23.14
CA GLU A 83 16.14 -7.36 -24.58
C GLU A 83 17.31 -6.39 -24.83
N ASP A 84 17.50 -5.37 -23.99
CA ASP A 84 18.61 -4.40 -24.08
C ASP A 84 19.98 -5.00 -23.68
N LEU A 85 19.99 -6.16 -23.03
CA LEU A 85 21.20 -6.87 -22.61
C LEU A 85 21.66 -7.96 -23.60
N LEU A 86 20.87 -8.22 -24.65
CA LEU A 86 21.15 -9.16 -25.75
C LEU A 86 21.65 -8.43 -27.00
#